data_AF-A0A944WIV6-F1
#
_entry.id   AF-A0A944WIV6-F1
#
_cell.length_a   1.000
_cell.length_b   1.000
_cell.length_c   1.000
_cell.angle_alpha   90.00
_cell.angle_beta   90.00
_cell.angle_gamma   90.00
#
_symmetry.space_group_name_H-M   'P 1'
#
loop_
_entity.id
_entity.type
_entity.pdbx_description
1 polymer ?
#
loop_
_entity_poly.entity_id
_entity_poly.type
_entity_poly.pdbx_seq_one_letter_code
_entity_poly.pdbx_strand_id
1 'polypeptide(L)'
;MWLFTQYGFFSAVCARQGDGSLGDAVDEGRVMVRARLCGHLEGLKSRFPEDLGGEEIVETPATDYRYRLFVDKAVWVRVLQMLGEELDYDNFKSKVGRNLEAVGGEYGRSLHDVWDTMQRLQG
;
A
#
# COMPACT_ATOMS: atom_id res chain seq x y z
N MET A 1 -5.16 -7.27 4.02
CA MET A 1 -5.81 -6.65 2.85
C MET A 1 -4.78 -6.35 1.78
N TRP A 2 -5.20 -6.36 0.51
CA TRP A 2 -4.45 -5.85 -0.64
C TRP A 2 -5.15 -4.61 -1.17
N LEU A 3 -4.41 -3.54 -1.42
CA LEU A 3 -4.95 -2.29 -1.94
C LEU A 3 -4.18 -1.89 -3.17
N PHE A 4 -4.91 -1.59 -4.23
CA PHE A 4 -4.40 -0.94 -5.42
C PHE A 4 -4.94 0.49 -5.40
N THR A 5 -4.04 1.47 -5.45
CA THR A 5 -4.39 2.89 -5.32
C THR A 5 -3.67 3.71 -6.37
N GLN A 6 -4.03 4.98 -6.49
CA GLN A 6 -3.31 5.93 -7.35
C GLN A 6 -1.87 6.23 -6.90
N TYR A 7 -1.47 5.78 -5.69
CA TYR A 7 -0.14 5.99 -5.10
C TYR A 7 0.71 4.71 -5.08
N GLY A 8 0.15 3.56 -5.42
CA GLY A 8 0.87 2.29 -5.42
C GLY A 8 0.05 1.11 -4.93
N PHE A 9 0.72 -0.03 -4.85
CA PHE A 9 0.16 -1.28 -4.35
C PHE A 9 0.67 -1.61 -2.94
N PHE A 10 -0.27 -1.89 -2.05
CA PHE A 10 0.01 -2.13 -0.64
C PHE A 10 -0.58 -3.45 -0.16
N SER A 11 0.18 -4.16 0.68
CA SER A 11 -0.35 -5.22 1.53
C SER A 11 -0.33 -4.78 2.99
N ALA A 12 -1.51 -4.52 3.54
CA ALA A 12 -1.68 -4.16 4.94
C ALA A 12 -2.20 -5.35 5.76
N VAL A 13 -1.49 -5.69 6.81
CA VAL A 13 -1.83 -6.78 7.76
C VAL A 13 -1.56 -6.30 9.18
N CYS A 14 -2.20 -6.90 10.18
CA CYS A 14 -1.79 -6.64 11.56
C CYS A 14 -0.31 -7.04 11.73
N ALA A 15 0.46 -6.19 12.42
CA ALA A 15 1.81 -6.53 12.82
C ALA A 15 1.76 -7.63 13.89
N ARG A 16 2.91 -8.22 14.19
CA ARG A 16 3.07 -9.06 15.38
C ARG A 16 3.64 -8.20 16.52
N GLN A 17 3.38 -8.64 17.74
CA GLN A 17 3.94 -8.05 18.96
C GLN A 17 5.48 -8.15 18.96
N GLY A 18 6.13 -7.41 19.86
CA GLY A 18 7.58 -7.49 20.02
C GLY A 18 8.36 -7.06 18.77
N ASP A 19 9.35 -7.88 18.39
CA ASP A 19 10.19 -7.64 17.19
C ASP A 19 9.54 -8.14 15.89
N GLY A 20 8.37 -8.77 15.99
CA GLY A 20 7.59 -9.24 14.86
C GLY A 20 7.92 -10.67 14.42
N SER A 21 8.60 -11.45 15.25
CA SER A 21 9.04 -12.82 14.96
C SER A 21 7.89 -13.78 14.66
N LEU A 22 8.18 -14.80 13.86
CA LEU A 22 7.28 -15.92 13.58
C LEU A 22 7.07 -16.73 14.87
N GLY A 23 6.09 -16.33 15.66
CA GLY A 23 5.76 -16.92 16.97
C GLY A 23 5.04 -15.93 17.88
N ASP A 24 5.31 -14.63 17.68
CA ASP A 24 4.66 -13.58 18.44
C ASP A 24 3.18 -13.47 18.11
N ALA A 25 2.38 -13.13 19.12
CA ALA A 25 0.96 -12.88 18.96
C ALA A 25 0.71 -11.73 17.97
N VAL A 26 -0.45 -11.75 17.34
CA VAL A 26 -0.86 -10.65 16.46
C VAL A 26 -1.15 -9.42 17.30
N ASP A 27 -0.66 -8.27 16.88
CA ASP A 27 -1.01 -6.97 17.42
C ASP A 27 -2.17 -6.36 16.63
N GLU A 28 -3.37 -6.39 17.22
CA GLU A 28 -4.54 -5.79 16.59
C GLU A 28 -4.54 -4.25 16.66
N GLY A 29 -3.66 -3.63 17.45
CA GLY A 29 -3.49 -2.18 17.50
C GLY A 29 -2.58 -1.65 16.40
N ARG A 30 -1.77 -2.50 15.77
CA ARG A 30 -0.68 -2.09 14.87
C ARG A 30 -0.80 -2.74 13.49
N VAL A 31 -0.67 -1.93 12.45
CA VAL A 31 -0.72 -2.38 11.05
C VAL A 31 0.67 -2.29 10.43
N MET A 32 1.08 -3.36 9.78
CA MET A 32 2.24 -3.39 8.91
C MET A 32 1.77 -3.18 7.46
N VAL A 33 2.08 -2.02 6.90
CA VAL A 33 1.77 -1.64 5.52
C VAL A 33 3.00 -1.92 4.67
N ARG A 34 2.89 -2.82 3.70
CA ARG A 34 4.03 -3.33 2.93
C ARG A 34 3.93 -2.97 1.46
N ALA A 35 5.05 -2.69 0.83
CA ALA A 35 5.16 -2.46 -0.61
C ALA A 35 6.34 -3.20 -1.22
N ARG A 36 6.27 -3.43 -2.53
CA ARG A 36 7.38 -3.98 -3.31
C ARG A 36 8.39 -2.93 -3.73
N LEU A 37 7.92 -1.70 -3.96
CA LEU A 37 8.72 -0.54 -4.37
C LEU A 37 8.74 0.49 -3.25
N CYS A 38 9.93 1.02 -2.91
CA CYS A 38 10.08 2.05 -1.87
C CYS A 38 9.22 3.29 -2.20
N GLY A 39 9.27 3.72 -3.46
CA GLY A 39 8.52 4.87 -3.97
C GLY A 39 7.00 4.81 -3.73
N HIS A 40 6.41 3.62 -3.61
CA HIS A 40 4.98 3.50 -3.28
C HIS A 40 4.70 3.94 -1.84
N LEU A 41 5.58 3.58 -0.89
CA LEU A 41 5.45 4.03 0.49
C LEU A 41 5.83 5.51 0.62
N GLU A 42 6.85 5.97 -0.10
CA GLU A 42 7.23 7.39 -0.14
C GLU A 42 6.07 8.25 -0.66
N GLY A 43 5.46 7.87 -1.80
CA GLY A 43 4.31 8.57 -2.36
C GLY A 43 3.11 8.61 -1.40
N LEU A 44 2.85 7.49 -0.70
CA LEU A 44 1.81 7.44 0.32
C LEU A 44 2.11 8.37 1.50
N LYS A 45 3.35 8.38 2.00
CA LYS A 45 3.80 9.30 3.06
C LYS A 45 3.71 10.76 2.63
N SER A 46 4.13 11.08 1.41
CA SER A 46 4.05 12.43 0.86
C SER A 46 2.61 12.91 0.70
N ARG A 47 1.67 11.99 0.41
CA ARG A 47 0.25 12.33 0.35
C ARG A 47 -0.35 12.58 1.74
N PHE A 48 0.07 11.82 2.75
CA PHE A 48 -0.46 11.90 4.12
C PHE A 48 0.65 12.28 5.12
N PRO A 49 1.25 13.46 5.02
CA PRO A 49 2.41 13.83 5.83
C PRO A 49 2.08 13.96 7.33
N GLU A 50 0.85 14.37 7.67
CA GLU A 50 0.40 14.49 9.07
C GLU A 50 0.23 13.12 9.75
N ASP A 51 -0.28 12.14 9.01
CA ASP A 51 -0.54 10.79 9.53
C ASP A 51 0.68 9.85 9.41
N LEU A 52 1.49 10.01 8.36
CA LEU A 52 2.53 9.04 7.99
C LEU A 52 3.93 9.65 7.86
N GLY A 53 4.08 10.98 7.85
CA GLY A 53 5.36 11.64 7.50
C GLY A 53 6.53 11.23 8.42
N GLY A 54 6.25 11.03 9.70
CA GLY A 54 7.23 10.63 10.72
C GLY A 54 7.60 9.14 10.71
N GLU A 55 6.87 8.29 9.98
CA GLU A 55 7.06 6.83 10.04
C GLU A 55 8.27 6.38 9.22
N GLU A 56 9.12 5.53 9.79
CA GLU A 56 10.30 5.01 9.09
C GLU A 56 9.92 3.93 8.06
N ILE A 57 10.44 4.05 6.83
CA ILE A 57 10.38 2.96 5.85
C ILE A 57 11.49 1.97 6.15
N VAL A 58 11.11 0.77 6.57
CA VAL A 58 12.04 -0.32 6.86
C VAL A 58 12.22 -1.19 5.62
N GLU A 59 13.48 -1.42 5.24
CA GLU A 59 13.85 -2.37 4.18
C GLU A 59 14.21 -3.75 4.75
N THR A 60 13.70 -4.80 4.12
CA THR A 60 13.88 -6.20 4.50
C THR A 60 14.04 -7.07 3.24
N PRO A 61 15.26 -7.12 2.67
CA PRO A 61 15.48 -7.58 1.29
C PRO A 61 15.03 -9.00 0.97
N ALA A 62 15.04 -9.91 1.96
CA ALA A 62 14.78 -11.34 1.77
C ALA A 62 13.29 -11.74 1.93
N THR A 63 12.36 -10.79 1.88
CA THR A 63 10.93 -11.06 2.10
C THR A 63 10.08 -10.70 0.88
N ASP A 64 8.89 -11.30 0.77
CA ASP A 64 7.96 -11.10 -0.36
C ASP A 64 7.66 -9.62 -0.63
N TYR A 65 7.66 -8.77 0.40
CA TYR A 65 7.50 -7.33 0.28
C TYR A 65 8.71 -6.65 0.92
N ARG A 66 9.62 -6.16 0.07
CA ARG A 66 10.91 -5.61 0.50
C ARG A 66 10.77 -4.43 1.46
N TYR A 67 9.76 -3.58 1.32
CA TYR A 67 9.61 -2.35 2.10
C TYR A 67 8.36 -2.38 2.97
N ARG A 68 8.40 -1.73 4.14
CA ARG A 68 7.26 -1.66 5.05
C ARG A 68 7.27 -0.41 5.94
N LEU A 69 6.07 -0.02 6.35
CA LEU A 69 5.77 0.92 7.42
C LEU A 69 5.02 0.17 8.52
N PHE A 70 5.21 0.60 9.76
CA PHE A 70 4.40 0.18 10.89
C PHE A 70 3.62 1.38 11.37
N VAL A 71 2.31 1.25 11.50
CA VAL A 71 1.43 2.37 11.85
C VAL A 71 0.39 1.90 12.85
N ASP A 72 -0.11 2.80 13.67
CA ASP A 72 -1.28 2.51 14.50
C ASP A 72 -2.49 2.22 13.60
N LYS A 73 -3.32 1.25 13.99
CA LYS A 73 -4.51 0.85 13.23
C LYS A 73 -5.47 2.02 13.05
N ALA A 74 -5.59 2.90 14.06
CA ALA A 74 -6.42 4.11 13.95
C ALA A 74 -5.92 5.08 12.88
N VAL A 75 -4.61 5.25 12.75
CA VAL A 75 -3.97 6.05 11.69
C VAL A 75 -4.27 5.41 10.33
N TRP A 76 -4.07 4.09 10.22
CA TRP A 76 -4.35 3.36 8.98
C TRP A 76 -5.81 3.48 8.53
N VAL A 77 -6.77 3.39 9.46
CA VAL A 77 -8.20 3.56 9.16
C VAL A 77 -8.48 4.95 8.59
N ARG A 78 -7.88 6.02 9.14
CA ARG A 78 -8.03 7.37 8.58
C ARG A 78 -7.44 7.49 7.18
N VAL A 79 -6.26 6.90 6.94
CA VAL A 79 -5.65 6.85 5.61
C VAL A 79 -6.60 6.18 4.60
N LEU A 80 -7.22 5.05 4.96
CA LEU A 80 -8.20 4.38 4.10
C LEU A 80 -9.45 5.22 3.85
N GLN A 81 -9.93 5.95 4.85
CA GLN A 81 -11.06 6.86 4.70
C GLN A 81 -10.73 7.95 3.66
N MET A 82 -9.59 8.64 3.80
CA MET A 82 -9.18 9.69 2.88
C MET A 82 -8.94 9.16 1.46
N LEU A 83 -8.35 7.97 1.31
CA LEU A 83 -8.20 7.32 0.01
C LEU A 83 -9.56 7.02 -0.65
N GLY A 84 -10.59 6.71 0.14
CA GLY A 84 -11.96 6.53 -0.33
C GLY A 84 -12.62 7.85 -0.75
N GLU A 85 -12.41 8.91 0.01
CA GLU A 85 -12.90 10.26 -0.30
C GLU A 85 -12.27 10.84 -1.58
N GLU A 86 -11.07 10.40 -1.94
CA GLU A 86 -10.34 10.79 -3.16
C GLU A 86 -10.78 10.08 -4.44
N LEU A 87 -11.76 9.18 -4.39
CA LEU A 87 -12.25 8.48 -5.57
C LEU A 87 -13.07 9.43 -6.47
N ASP A 88 -12.34 10.26 -7.22
CA ASP A 88 -12.84 11.30 -8.12
C ASP A 88 -12.80 10.90 -9.61
N TYR A 89 -12.68 9.60 -9.88
CA TYR A 89 -12.47 9.06 -11.23
C TYR A 89 -13.41 7.89 -11.55
N ASP A 90 -13.79 7.78 -12.82
CA ASP A 90 -14.58 6.69 -13.39
C ASP A 90 -13.70 5.53 -13.91
N ASN A 91 -12.40 5.79 -14.15
CA ASN A 91 -11.45 4.79 -14.63
C ASN A 91 -10.11 4.83 -13.87
N PHE A 92 -9.86 3.75 -13.12
CA PHE A 92 -8.65 3.58 -12.31
C PHE A 92 -7.36 3.60 -13.14
N LYS A 93 -7.32 2.93 -14.30
CA LYS A 93 -6.13 2.85 -15.16
C LYS A 93 -5.75 4.24 -15.69
N SER A 94 -6.72 5.03 -16.12
CA SER A 94 -6.51 6.41 -16.58
C SER A 94 -6.03 7.35 -15.46
N LYS A 95 -6.49 7.17 -14.22
CA LYS A 95 -5.99 7.94 -13.06
C LYS A 95 -4.53 7.58 -12.76
N VAL A 96 -4.19 6.29 -12.69
CA VAL A 96 -2.80 5.84 -12.48
C VAL A 96 -1.88 6.28 -13.62
N GLY A 97 -2.37 6.26 -14.86
CA GLY A 97 -1.65 6.76 -16.03
C GLY A 97 -1.21 8.23 -15.91
N ARG A 98 -1.96 9.05 -15.17
CA ARG A 98 -1.62 10.45 -14.89
C ARG A 98 -0.61 10.63 -13.74
N ASN A 99 -0.40 9.60 -12.92
CA ASN A 99 0.52 9.60 -11.77
C ASN A 99 1.76 8.73 -12.00
N LEU A 100 2.05 8.30 -13.24
CA LEU A 100 3.13 7.34 -13.53
C LEU A 100 4.52 7.80 -13.09
N GLU A 101 4.78 9.11 -13.06
CA GLU A 101 6.03 9.65 -12.52
C GLU A 101 6.21 9.30 -11.04
N ALA A 102 5.12 9.29 -10.26
CA ALA A 102 5.14 8.99 -8.84
C ALA A 102 5.11 7.48 -8.55
N VAL A 103 4.40 6.68 -9.35
CA VAL A 103 4.17 5.25 -9.06
C VAL A 103 4.94 4.27 -9.95
N GLY A 104 5.59 4.78 -11.00
CA GLY A 104 6.39 4.01 -11.96
C GLY A 104 5.58 3.44 -13.13
N GLY A 105 6.12 3.54 -14.35
CA GLY A 105 5.50 3.01 -15.58
C GLY A 105 5.23 1.49 -15.55
N GLU A 106 6.04 0.73 -14.82
CA GLU A 106 5.83 -0.71 -14.60
C GLU A 106 4.57 -1.00 -13.79
N TYR A 107 4.21 -0.14 -12.84
CA TYR A 107 3.02 -0.34 -12.03
C TYR A 107 1.75 -0.30 -12.88
N GLY A 108 1.65 0.65 -13.81
CA GLY A 108 0.53 0.73 -14.75
C GLY A 108 0.37 -0.54 -15.60
N ARG A 109 1.48 -1.14 -16.05
CA ARG A 109 1.48 -2.42 -16.78
C ARG A 109 1.02 -3.57 -15.89
N SER A 110 1.58 -3.70 -14.69
CA SER A 110 1.17 -4.74 -13.74
C SER A 110 -0.31 -4.65 -13.35
N LEU A 111 -0.87 -3.45 -13.26
CA LEU A 111 -2.31 -3.27 -13.03
C LEU A 111 -3.16 -3.78 -14.19
N HIS A 112 -2.68 -3.69 -15.42
CA HIS A 112 -3.34 -4.30 -16.56
C HIS A 112 -3.40 -5.83 -16.43
N ASP A 113 -2.27 -6.45 -16.10
CA ASP A 113 -2.17 -7.90 -15.92
C ASP A 113 -3.07 -8.40 -14.77
N VAL A 114 -3.15 -7.64 -13.67
CA VAL A 114 -4.06 -7.92 -12.56
C VAL A 114 -5.52 -7.81 -13.02
N TRP A 115 -5.87 -6.74 -13.73
CA TRP A 115 -7.23 -6.57 -14.25
C TRP A 115 -7.62 -7.70 -15.20
N ASP A 116 -6.76 -8.06 -16.15
CA ASP A 116 -6.99 -9.18 -17.08
C ASP A 116 -7.19 -10.49 -16.29
N THR A 117 -6.39 -10.70 -15.24
CA THR A 117 -6.48 -11.88 -14.39
C THR A 117 -7.79 -11.96 -13.64
N MET A 118 -8.26 -10.84 -13.08
CA MET A 118 -9.54 -10.79 -12.39
C MET A 118 -10.72 -10.84 -13.35
N GLN A 119 -10.60 -10.27 -14.56
CA GLN A 119 -11.62 -10.34 -15.60
C GLN A 119 -11.93 -11.78 -16.00
N ARG A 120 -10.92 -12.65 -16.06
CA ARG A 120 -11.11 -14.09 -16.35
C ARG A 120 -11.98 -14.82 -15.33
N LEU A 121 -12.22 -14.24 -14.14
CA LEU A 121 -13.16 -14.79 -13.17
C LEU A 121 -14.63 -14.59 -13.58
N GLN A 122 -14.90 -13.68 -14.51
CA GLN A 122 -16.25 -13.34 -14.97
C GLN A 122 -16.75 -14.18 -16.15
N GLY A 123 -15.91 -15.06 -16.72
CA GLY A 123 -16.23 -15.87 -17.91
C GLY A 123 -15.73 -15.24 -19.20
#